data_AF-A0A239D6E7-F1
#
_entry.id   AF-A0A239D6E7-F1
#
_cell.length_a   1.000
_cell.length_b   1.000
_cell.length_c   1.000
_cell.angle_alpha   90.00
_cell.angle_beta   90.00
_cell.angle_gamma   90.00
#
_symmetry.space_group_name_H-M   'P 1'
#
loop_
_entity.id
_entity.type
_entity.pdbx_description
1 polymer ?
#
loop_
_entity_poly.entity_id
_entity_poly.type
_entity_poly.pdbx_seq_one_letter_code
_entity_poly.pdbx_strand_id
1 'polypeptide(L)'
;MRTLPILALALALPAGPVASQDLAFSPSATETCLGTGADFRSCVGLSAEACINDSDGGYSTVGMSGCFSREYEWWDDRLNLSYGFAMDFAKQSDVDNAGFGPSQADALRDMQRAWITFRDATCAYERSHWGGGTGAGPAGAECMMRETAEQTWYLESMVTPG
;
A
#
# COMPACT_ATOMS: atom_id res chain seq x y z
N MET A 1 -58.75 6.40 35.60
CA MET A 1 -57.67 6.54 34.61
C MET A 1 -56.51 5.67 35.07
N ARG A 2 -56.28 4.52 34.42
CA ARG A 2 -55.21 3.57 34.75
C ARG A 2 -54.31 3.46 33.51
N THR A 3 -53.07 3.94 33.61
CA THR A 3 -52.06 3.85 32.55
C THR A 3 -51.35 2.50 32.63
N LEU A 4 -51.38 1.72 31.55
CA LEU A 4 -50.60 0.49 31.37
C LEU A 4 -49.20 0.84 30.83
N PRO A 5 -48.11 0.25 31.34
CA PRO A 5 -46.77 0.45 30.78
C PRO A 5 -46.59 -0.41 29.52
N ILE A 6 -46.16 0.22 28.43
CA ILE A 6 -45.78 -0.45 27.19
C ILE A 6 -44.39 -1.05 27.40
N LEU A 7 -44.30 -2.37 27.47
CA LEU A 7 -43.05 -3.11 27.52
C LEU A 7 -42.45 -3.13 26.10
N ALA A 8 -41.43 -2.31 25.85
CA ALA A 8 -40.70 -2.31 24.58
C ALA A 8 -39.77 -3.53 24.52
N LEU A 9 -40.13 -4.52 23.71
CA LEU A 9 -39.30 -5.70 23.42
C LEU A 9 -38.20 -5.28 22.43
N ALA A 10 -36.98 -5.10 22.91
CA ALA A 10 -35.82 -4.85 22.06
C ALA A 10 -35.44 -6.14 21.31
N LEU A 11 -35.69 -6.18 20.00
CA LEU A 11 -35.15 -7.20 19.11
C LEU A 11 -33.63 -7.02 19.01
N ALA A 12 -32.88 -7.87 19.69
CA ALA A 12 -31.44 -8.01 19.46
C ALA A 12 -31.21 -8.79 18.16
N LEU A 13 -30.86 -8.09 17.08
CA LEU A 13 -30.35 -8.72 15.86
C LEU A 13 -28.96 -9.29 16.17
N PRO A 14 -28.68 -10.58 15.87
CA PRO A 14 -27.33 -11.11 16.00
C PRO A 14 -26.42 -10.43 14.98
N ALA A 15 -25.40 -9.74 15.44
CA ALA A 15 -24.29 -9.30 14.61
C ALA A 15 -23.54 -10.56 14.14
N GLY A 16 -23.86 -11.03 12.94
CA GLY A 16 -23.08 -12.08 12.28
C GLY A 16 -21.65 -11.58 12.01
N PRO A 17 -20.66 -12.49 11.93
CA PRO A 17 -19.31 -12.10 11.54
C PRO A 17 -19.35 -11.45 10.16
N VAL A 18 -18.76 -10.26 10.04
CA VAL A 18 -18.46 -9.67 8.73
C VAL A 18 -17.45 -10.61 8.09
N ALA A 19 -17.83 -11.29 7.01
CA ALA A 19 -16.89 -12.13 6.27
C ALA A 19 -15.73 -11.25 5.78
N SER A 20 -14.57 -11.40 6.40
CA SER A 20 -13.32 -11.11 5.72
C SER A 20 -13.29 -12.03 4.51
N GLN A 21 -13.32 -11.49 3.30
CA GLN A 21 -13.13 -12.30 2.11
C GLN A 21 -11.74 -12.93 2.25
N ASP A 22 -11.66 -14.26 2.30
CA ASP A 22 -10.39 -14.99 2.40
C ASP A 22 -9.67 -14.88 1.05
N LEU A 23 -8.93 -13.79 0.86
CA LEU A 23 -8.10 -13.57 -0.32
C LEU A 23 -6.82 -14.41 -0.21
N ALA A 24 -6.52 -15.18 -1.25
CA ALA A 24 -5.37 -16.06 -1.34
C ALA A 24 -4.08 -15.29 -1.72
N PHE A 25 -3.77 -14.22 -0.99
CA PHE A 25 -2.60 -13.41 -1.29
C PHE A 25 -1.27 -14.07 -0.85
N SER A 26 -0.28 -14.03 -1.73
CA SER A 26 1.12 -14.34 -1.45
C SER A 26 2.05 -13.42 -2.26
N PRO A 27 3.16 -12.90 -1.68
CA PRO A 27 4.11 -12.05 -2.40
C PRO A 27 5.02 -12.81 -3.39
N SER A 28 4.89 -14.14 -3.48
CA SER A 28 5.84 -14.99 -4.21
C SER A 28 5.99 -14.68 -5.70
N ALA A 29 4.92 -14.24 -6.38
CA ALA A 29 5.00 -13.93 -7.82
C ALA A 29 5.86 -12.68 -8.07
N THR A 30 5.60 -11.60 -7.31
CA THR A 30 6.41 -10.38 -7.33
C THR A 30 7.85 -10.67 -6.90
N GLU A 31 8.07 -11.39 -5.79
CA GLU A 31 9.41 -11.76 -5.31
C GLU A 31 10.21 -12.57 -6.33
N THR A 32 9.58 -13.57 -6.95
CA THR A 32 10.21 -14.39 -7.97
C THR A 32 10.65 -13.54 -9.16
N CYS A 33 9.78 -12.65 -9.63
CA CYS A 33 10.09 -11.74 -10.74
C CYS A 33 11.29 -10.85 -10.43
N LEU A 34 11.33 -10.22 -9.25
CA LEU A 34 12.45 -9.39 -8.81
C LEU A 34 13.77 -10.16 -8.78
N GLY A 35 13.74 -11.46 -8.46
CA GLY A 35 14.90 -12.34 -8.48
C GLY A 35 15.42 -12.71 -9.88
N THR A 36 14.68 -12.43 -10.95
CA THR A 36 15.08 -12.79 -12.32
C THR A 36 15.94 -11.74 -13.03
N GLY A 37 16.04 -10.53 -12.48
CA GLY A 37 16.64 -9.38 -13.18
C GLY A 37 15.76 -8.78 -14.27
N ALA A 38 14.46 -9.08 -14.27
CA ALA A 38 13.47 -8.38 -15.10
C ALA A 38 13.40 -6.89 -14.78
N ASP A 39 12.78 -6.11 -15.66
CA ASP A 39 12.47 -4.72 -15.38
C ASP A 39 11.59 -4.60 -14.12
N PHE A 40 12.00 -3.80 -13.14
CA PHE A 40 11.33 -3.69 -11.84
C PHE A 40 9.82 -3.44 -11.98
N ARG A 41 9.42 -2.55 -12.89
CA ARG A 41 8.01 -2.17 -13.08
C ARG A 41 7.18 -3.32 -13.62
N SER A 42 7.78 -4.23 -14.38
CA SER A 42 7.11 -5.43 -14.87
C SER A 42 6.79 -6.45 -13.76
N CYS A 43 7.43 -6.34 -12.60
CA CYS A 43 7.18 -7.21 -11.45
C CYS A 43 6.07 -6.68 -10.52
N VAL A 44 5.81 -5.38 -10.54
CA VAL A 44 4.83 -4.72 -9.65
C VAL A 44 3.42 -5.17 -10.03
N GLY A 45 2.68 -5.73 -9.06
CA GLY A 45 1.30 -6.18 -9.26
C GLY A 45 1.14 -7.65 -9.60
N LEU A 46 2.22 -8.40 -9.85
CA LEU A 46 2.13 -9.82 -10.22
C LEU A 46 1.50 -10.67 -9.10
N SER A 47 1.78 -10.34 -7.84
CA SER A 47 1.18 -11.04 -6.70
C SER A 47 -0.28 -10.65 -6.46
N ALA A 48 -0.67 -9.40 -6.71
CA ALA A 48 -2.06 -8.97 -6.70
C ALA A 48 -2.84 -9.65 -7.84
N GLU A 49 -2.26 -9.78 -9.03
CA GLU A 49 -2.87 -10.49 -10.15
C GLU A 49 -3.06 -11.99 -9.84
N ALA A 50 -2.04 -12.65 -9.29
CA ALA A 50 -2.17 -14.03 -8.81
C ALA A 50 -3.29 -14.16 -7.76
N CYS A 51 -3.33 -13.25 -6.78
CA CYS A 51 -4.40 -13.20 -5.78
C CYS A 51 -5.79 -13.04 -6.41
N ILE A 52 -5.97 -12.18 -7.42
CA ILE A 52 -7.25 -11.99 -8.12
C ILE A 52 -7.69 -13.27 -8.82
N ASN A 53 -6.75 -13.99 -9.43
CA ASN A 53 -7.02 -15.24 -10.13
C ASN A 53 -7.37 -16.40 -9.20
N ASP A 54 -6.69 -16.48 -8.05
CA ASP A 54 -6.75 -17.64 -7.16
C ASP A 54 -7.81 -17.51 -6.06
N SER A 55 -8.33 -16.30 -5.81
CA SER A 55 -9.34 -16.05 -4.77
C SER A 55 -10.77 -16.21 -5.30
N ASP A 56 -11.64 -16.83 -4.48
CA ASP A 56 -13.09 -16.79 -4.75
C ASP A 56 -13.59 -15.33 -4.66
N GLY A 57 -14.27 -14.88 -5.71
CA GLY A 57 -14.67 -13.48 -5.85
C GLY A 57 -13.52 -12.49 -6.10
N GLY A 58 -12.31 -12.95 -6.46
CA GLY A 58 -11.15 -12.09 -6.74
C GLY A 58 -11.41 -11.06 -7.85
N TYR A 59 -12.21 -11.43 -8.86
CA TYR A 59 -12.65 -10.53 -9.94
C TYR A 59 -13.77 -9.55 -9.57
N SER A 60 -14.32 -9.64 -8.35
CA SER A 60 -15.21 -8.60 -7.84
C SER A 60 -14.42 -7.32 -7.55
N THR A 61 -15.07 -6.16 -7.61
CA THR A 61 -14.43 -4.87 -7.30
C THR A 61 -13.85 -4.83 -5.88
N VAL A 62 -14.49 -5.52 -4.93
CA VAL A 62 -13.99 -5.68 -3.56
C VAL A 62 -12.80 -6.63 -3.52
N GLY A 63 -12.85 -7.75 -4.24
CA GLY A 63 -11.75 -8.72 -4.35
C GLY A 63 -10.49 -8.10 -4.94
N MET A 64 -10.62 -7.41 -6.08
CA MET A 64 -9.54 -6.69 -6.73
C MET A 64 -8.92 -5.64 -5.80
N SER A 65 -9.75 -4.80 -5.16
CA SER A 65 -9.28 -3.79 -4.20
C SER A 65 -8.48 -4.44 -3.06
N GLY A 66 -8.95 -5.58 -2.55
CA GLY A 66 -8.29 -6.30 -1.48
C GLY A 66 -6.94 -6.90 -1.92
N CYS A 67 -6.87 -7.53 -3.09
CA CYS A 67 -5.61 -8.08 -3.61
C CYS A 67 -4.56 -6.98 -3.87
N PHE A 68 -4.95 -5.86 -4.48
CA PHE A 68 -4.05 -4.72 -4.63
C PHE A 68 -3.62 -4.13 -3.27
N SER A 69 -4.54 -4.05 -2.30
CA SER A 69 -4.20 -3.56 -0.96
C SER A 69 -3.22 -4.46 -0.23
N ARG A 70 -3.31 -5.78 -0.41
CA ARG A 70 -2.36 -6.75 0.17
C ARG A 70 -0.95 -6.62 -0.41
N GLU A 71 -0.82 -6.44 -1.72
CA GLU A 71 0.49 -6.19 -2.31
C GLU A 71 1.01 -4.80 -1.94
N TYR A 72 0.14 -3.78 -1.85
CA TYR A 72 0.49 -2.48 -1.29
C TYR A 72 1.07 -2.60 0.14
N GLU A 73 0.42 -3.35 1.04
CA GLU A 73 0.90 -3.57 2.40
C GLU A 73 2.30 -4.21 2.41
N TRP A 74 2.53 -5.20 1.54
CA TRP A 74 3.84 -5.83 1.38
C TRP A 74 4.91 -4.85 0.86
N TRP A 75 4.57 -4.01 -0.12
CA TRP A 75 5.46 -2.94 -0.59
C TRP A 75 5.72 -1.89 0.49
N ASP A 76 4.73 -1.53 1.31
CA ASP A 76 4.88 -0.55 2.39
C ASP A 76 5.80 -1.06 3.51
N ASP A 77 5.70 -2.34 3.88
CA ASP A 77 6.64 -2.97 4.81
C ASP A 77 8.08 -2.89 4.28
N ARG A 78 8.27 -3.21 3.00
CA ARG A 78 9.57 -3.13 2.31
C ARG A 78 10.07 -1.69 2.22
N LEU A 79 9.19 -0.73 1.91
CA LEU A 79 9.50 0.70 1.89
C LEU A 79 10.04 1.18 3.23
N ASN A 80 9.35 0.84 4.32
CA ASN A 80 9.74 1.27 5.66
C ASN A 80 11.09 0.68 6.07
N LEU A 81 11.37 -0.57 5.71
CA LEU A 81 12.68 -1.19 5.90
C LEU A 81 13.76 -0.44 5.12
N SER A 82 13.54 -0.20 3.84
CA SER A 82 14.48 0.50 2.95
C SER A 82 14.71 1.96 3.37
N TYR A 83 13.68 2.64 3.88
CA TYR A 83 13.81 3.98 4.46
C TYR A 83 14.72 3.98 5.70
N GLY A 84 14.63 2.95 6.54
CA GLY A 84 15.53 2.78 7.68
C GLY A 84 17.00 2.74 7.25
N PHE A 85 17.33 1.90 6.26
CA PHE A 85 18.70 1.82 5.72
C PHE A 85 19.15 3.13 5.09
N ALA A 86 18.29 3.78 4.29
CA ALA A 86 18.63 5.05 3.65
C ALA A 86 18.88 6.16 4.67
N MET A 87 18.10 6.17 5.76
CA MET A 87 18.26 7.13 6.85
C MET A 87 19.58 6.92 7.60
N ASP A 88 19.98 5.67 7.84
CA ASP A 88 21.26 5.38 8.49
C ASP A 88 22.46 5.80 7.62
N PHE A 89 22.39 5.53 6.31
CA PHE A 89 23.40 6.01 5.35
C PHE A 89 23.46 7.54 5.31
N ALA A 90 22.31 8.22 5.25
CA ALA A 90 22.24 9.69 5.23
C ALA A 90 22.82 10.32 6.51
N LYS A 91 22.52 9.75 7.69
CA LYS A 91 23.10 10.21 8.96
C LYS A 91 24.62 10.02 9.01
N GLN A 92 25.12 8.89 8.49
CA GLN A 92 26.57 8.68 8.42
C GLN A 92 27.22 9.71 7.49
N SER A 93 26.59 10.01 6.35
CA SER A 93 27.07 11.05 5.44
C SER A 93 27.08 12.44 6.08
N ASP A 94 26.10 12.76 6.92
CA ASP A 94 26.06 14.02 7.67
C ASP A 94 27.21 14.12 8.69
N VAL A 95 27.61 13.01 9.31
CA VAL A 95 28.78 12.94 10.20
C VAL A 95 30.07 13.12 9.40
N ASP A 96 30.22 12.41 8.29
CA ASP A 96 31.44 12.44 7.47
C ASP A 96 31.66 13.81 6.81
N ASN A 97 30.57 14.50 6.46
CA ASN A 97 30.60 15.83 5.84
C ASN A 97 30.33 16.96 6.84
N ALA A 98 30.59 16.76 8.14
CA ALA A 98 30.23 17.73 9.18
C ALA A 98 30.69 19.17 8.85
N GLY A 99 29.72 20.05 8.59
CA GLY A 99 29.94 21.46 8.26
C GLY A 99 30.02 21.78 6.75
N PHE A 100 29.88 20.79 5.87
CA PHE A 100 29.91 20.96 4.42
C PHE A 100 28.61 20.48 3.77
N GLY A 101 27.66 21.40 3.57
CA GLY A 101 26.39 21.14 2.89
C GLY A 101 25.18 20.98 3.81
N PRO A 102 23.96 20.82 3.25
CA PRO A 102 22.74 20.55 4.00
C PRO A 102 22.73 19.13 4.60
N SER A 103 21.97 18.92 5.68
CA SER A 103 21.74 17.57 6.23
C SER A 103 20.98 16.71 5.24
N GLN A 104 21.59 15.60 4.84
CA GLN A 104 20.97 14.59 3.99
C GLN A 104 19.87 13.84 4.74
N ALA A 105 20.03 13.60 6.04
CA ALA A 105 19.00 12.96 6.85
C ALA A 105 17.71 13.81 6.91
N ASP A 106 17.85 15.12 7.12
CA ASP A 106 16.72 16.06 7.10
C ASP A 106 16.09 16.12 5.70
N ALA A 107 16.91 16.22 4.65
CA ALA A 107 16.43 16.27 3.27
C ALA A 107 15.67 14.99 2.86
N LEU A 108 16.17 13.81 3.24
CA LEU A 108 15.53 12.51 2.98
C LEU A 108 14.18 12.40 3.68
N ARG A 109 14.09 12.79 4.96
CA ARG A 109 12.84 12.81 5.71
C ARG A 109 11.80 13.73 5.05
N ASP A 110 12.22 14.93 4.68
CA ASP A 110 11.32 15.92 4.11
C ASP A 110 10.85 15.49 2.70
N MET A 111 11.73 14.88 1.90
CA MET A 111 11.38 14.25 0.62
C MET A 111 10.34 13.14 0.80
N GLN A 112 10.52 12.23 1.77
CA GLN A 112 9.54 11.16 2.01
C GLN A 112 8.17 11.68 2.44
N ARG A 113 8.12 12.72 3.27
CA ARG A 113 6.85 13.37 3.65
C ARG A 113 6.15 14.03 2.47
N ALA A 114 6.92 14.68 1.59
CA ALA A 114 6.40 15.26 0.36
C ALA A 114 5.89 14.16 -0.59
N TRP A 115 6.61 13.04 -0.71
CA TRP A 115 6.19 11.89 -1.50
C TRP A 115 4.85 11.30 -1.03
N ILE A 116 4.62 11.15 0.29
CA ILE A 116 3.31 10.69 0.80
C ILE A 116 2.18 11.59 0.30
N THR A 117 2.38 12.92 0.33
CA THR A 117 1.39 13.88 -0.17
C THR A 117 1.17 13.74 -1.67
N PHE A 118 2.26 13.55 -2.43
CA PHE A 118 2.19 13.28 -3.87
C PHE A 118 1.42 12.00 -4.18
N ARG A 119 1.77 10.87 -3.53
CA ARG A 119 1.10 9.57 -3.68
C ARG A 119 -0.40 9.70 -3.43
N ASP A 120 -0.76 10.28 -2.29
CA ASP A 120 -2.17 10.37 -1.89
C ASP A 120 -2.97 11.25 -2.86
N ALA A 121 -2.38 12.35 -3.36
CA ALA A 121 -2.99 13.21 -4.37
C ALA A 121 -3.11 12.52 -5.74
N THR A 122 -2.06 11.82 -6.18
CA THR A 122 -2.04 11.05 -7.43
C THR A 122 -3.11 9.96 -7.39
N CYS A 123 -3.19 9.19 -6.32
CA CYS A 123 -4.18 8.11 -6.21
C CYS A 123 -5.60 8.63 -5.98
N ALA A 124 -5.79 9.80 -5.36
CA ALA A 124 -7.08 10.47 -5.35
C ALA A 124 -7.52 10.91 -6.77
N TYR A 125 -6.58 11.42 -7.57
CA TYR A 125 -6.83 11.78 -8.97
C TYR A 125 -7.16 10.54 -9.81
N GLU A 126 -6.43 9.44 -9.68
CA GLU A 126 -6.74 8.19 -10.40
C GLU A 126 -8.14 7.67 -10.07
N ARG A 127 -8.51 7.62 -8.78
CA ARG A 127 -9.88 7.28 -8.36
C ARG A 127 -10.95 8.17 -8.98
N SER A 128 -10.65 9.46 -9.17
CA SER A 128 -11.63 10.43 -9.67
C SER A 128 -12.14 10.14 -11.10
N HIS A 129 -11.34 9.42 -11.91
CA HIS A 129 -11.74 9.01 -13.27
C HIS A 129 -12.95 8.08 -13.28
N TRP A 130 -13.24 7.43 -12.15
CA TRP A 130 -14.35 6.49 -11.99
C TRP A 130 -15.63 7.12 -11.42
N GLY A 131 -15.57 8.40 -11.00
CA GLY A 131 -16.69 9.09 -10.36
C GLY A 131 -17.24 8.31 -9.16
N GLY A 132 -18.54 8.02 -9.16
CA GLY A 132 -19.21 7.20 -8.14
C GLY A 132 -19.32 5.71 -8.48
N GLY A 133 -18.61 5.24 -9.51
CA GLY A 133 -18.65 3.84 -9.95
C GLY A 133 -17.83 2.90 -9.05
N THR A 134 -18.14 1.61 -9.12
CA THR A 134 -17.50 0.58 -8.28
C THR A 134 -16.03 0.31 -8.63
N GLY A 135 -15.54 0.78 -9.79
CA GLY A 135 -14.14 0.67 -10.19
C GLY A 135 -13.21 1.67 -9.47
N ALA A 136 -13.76 2.67 -8.77
CA ALA A 136 -12.95 3.62 -7.99
C ALA A 136 -12.13 2.94 -6.89
N GLY A 137 -12.67 1.89 -6.27
CA GLY A 137 -11.97 1.09 -5.26
C GLY A 137 -10.67 0.47 -5.79
N PRO A 138 -10.75 -0.44 -6.77
CA PRO A 138 -9.57 -1.15 -7.27
C PRO A 138 -8.57 -0.21 -7.93
N ALA A 139 -9.00 0.79 -8.71
CA ALA A 139 -8.08 1.76 -9.31
C ALA A 139 -7.28 2.55 -8.28
N GLY A 140 -7.91 2.94 -7.17
CA GLY A 140 -7.19 3.60 -6.08
C GLY A 140 -6.20 2.69 -5.37
N ALA A 141 -6.57 1.43 -5.12
CA ALA A 141 -5.69 0.47 -4.46
C ALA A 141 -4.50 0.09 -5.34
N GLU A 142 -4.71 -0.10 -6.65
CA GLU A 142 -3.66 -0.35 -7.64
C GLU A 142 -2.67 0.80 -7.71
N CYS A 143 -3.15 2.06 -7.75
CA CYS A 143 -2.29 3.24 -7.68
C CYS A 143 -1.41 3.25 -6.43
N MET A 144 -2.01 3.02 -5.25
CA MET A 144 -1.28 3.02 -3.97
C MET A 144 -0.17 1.98 -3.97
N MET A 145 -0.46 0.77 -4.48
CA MET A 145 0.52 -0.29 -4.67
C MET A 145 1.67 0.16 -5.60
N ARG A 146 1.35 0.67 -6.79
CA ARG A 146 2.33 1.08 -7.80
C ARG A 146 3.25 2.20 -7.30
N GLU A 147 2.69 3.27 -6.75
CA GLU A 147 3.47 4.40 -6.25
C GLU A 147 4.35 4.02 -5.04
N THR A 148 3.89 3.09 -4.19
CA THR A 148 4.66 2.59 -3.04
C THR A 148 5.80 1.68 -3.50
N ALA A 149 5.58 0.83 -4.51
CA ALA A 149 6.63 0.02 -5.12
C ALA A 149 7.75 0.89 -5.73
N GLU A 150 7.38 1.92 -6.49
CA GLU A 150 8.34 2.86 -7.11
C GLU A 150 9.20 3.58 -6.06
N GLN A 151 8.59 4.04 -4.97
CA GLN A 151 9.34 4.70 -3.90
C GLN A 151 10.25 3.74 -3.14
N THR A 152 9.81 2.48 -2.99
CA THR A 152 10.64 1.41 -2.43
C THR A 152 11.89 1.21 -3.29
N TRP A 153 11.74 1.10 -4.61
CA TRP A 153 12.86 0.96 -5.53
C TRP A 153 13.80 2.17 -5.49
N TYR A 154 13.25 3.38 -5.44
CA TYR A 154 14.05 4.60 -5.31
C TYR A 154 14.92 4.57 -4.05
N LEU A 155 14.35 4.22 -2.88
CA LEU A 155 15.10 4.09 -1.63
C LEU A 155 16.17 2.99 -1.69
N GLU A 156 15.85 1.84 -2.27
CA GLU A 156 16.79 0.71 -2.40
C GLU A 156 17.99 1.05 -3.29
N SER A 157 17.76 1.85 -4.34
CA SER A 157 18.82 2.32 -5.24
C SER A 157 19.82 3.27 -4.56
N MET A 158 19.45 3.89 -3.42
CA MET A 158 20.34 4.76 -2.65
C MET A 158 21.33 3.98 -1.77
N VAL A 159 20.92 2.80 -1.31
CA VAL A 159 21.65 2.03 -0.29
C VAL A 159 22.42 0.84 -0.85
N THR A 160 22.13 0.45 -2.09
CA THR A 160 22.82 -0.65 -2.78
C THR A 160 23.91 -0.04 -3.68
N PRO A 161 25.21 -0.32 -3.45
CA PRO A 161 26.23 -0.02 -4.43
C PRO A 161 25.90 -0.80 -5.71
N GLY A 162 25.85 -0.12 -6.85
CA GLY A 162 25.69 -0.76 -8.16
C GLY A 162 26.78 -1.78 -8.47
#